data_AF-A0A7X9MVP9-F1
#
_entry.id   AF-A0A7X9MVP9-F1
#
_cell.length_a   1.000
_cell.length_b   1.000
_cell.length_c   1.000
_cell.angle_alpha   90.00
_cell.angle_beta   90.00
_cell.angle_gamma   90.00
#
_symmetry.space_group_name_H-M   'P 1'
#
loop_
_entity.id
_entity.type
_entity.pdbx_description
1 polymer ?
#
loop_
_entity_poly.entity_id
_entity_poly.type
_entity_poly.pdbx_seq_one_letter_code
_entity_poly.pdbx_strand_id
1 'polypeptide(L)' 'MEILLNRLHEGIEYLTSQGKQVTLIRMNPDIFESLTQDELSNVETTINAATVFGVPMEADENVEKYEFIISRPLN' A
#
# COMPACT_ATOMS: atom_id res chain seq x y z
N MET A 1 3.61 -8.14 -11.53
CA MET A 1 2.96 -7.16 -10.65
C MET A 1 1.77 -7.74 -9.87
N GLU A 2 0.93 -8.57 -10.48
CA GLU A 2 -0.26 -9.18 -9.83
C GLU A 2 0.01 -9.87 -8.49
N ILE A 3 1.12 -10.62 -8.37
CA ILE A 3 1.49 -11.30 -7.11
C ILE A 3 1.70 -10.29 -5.97
N LEU A 4 2.25 -9.11 -6.25
CA LEU A 4 2.45 -8.07 -5.24
C LEU A 4 1.10 -7.47 -4.81
N LEU A 5 0.23 -7.16 -5.77
CA LEU A 5 -1.13 -6.66 -5.48
C LEU A 5 -1.91 -7.64 -4.61
N ASN A 6 -1.87 -8.93 -4.93
CA ASN A 6 -2.55 -9.97 -4.13
C ASN A 6 -2.00 -10.01 -2.71
N ARG A 7 -0.68 -9.92 -2.53
CA ARG A 7 -0.07 -9.88 -1.18
C ARG A 7 -0.43 -8.63 -0.39
N LEU A 8 -0.51 -7.48 -1.06
CA LEU A 8 -0.96 -6.24 -0.41
C LEU A 8 -2.41 -6.36 0.03
N HIS A 9 -3.28 -6.90 -0.83
CA HIS A 9 -4.68 -7.16 -0.52
C HIS A 9 -4.84 -8.10 0.69
N GLU A 10 -4.19 -9.27 0.65
CA GLU A 10 -4.19 -10.25 1.76
C GLU A 10 -3.66 -9.63 3.06
N GLY A 11 -2.60 -8.81 2.99
CA GLY A 11 -2.03 -8.13 4.14
C GLY A 11 -2.99 -7.10 4.77
N ILE A 12 -3.66 -6.31 3.95
CA ILE A 12 -4.66 -5.33 4.40
C ILE A 12 -5.86 -6.04 5.03
N GLU A 13 -6.39 -7.08 4.39
CA GLU A 13 -7.51 -7.88 4.91
C GLU A 13 -7.13 -8.55 6.24
N TYR A 14 -5.94 -9.15 6.31
CA TYR A 14 -5.45 -9.76 7.54
C TYR A 14 -5.37 -8.74 8.68
N LEU A 15 -4.73 -7.59 8.47
CA LEU A 15 -4.61 -6.56 9.51
C LEU A 15 -5.98 -6.02 9.94
N THR A 16 -6.88 -5.81 8.98
CA THR A 16 -8.26 -5.37 9.23
C THR A 16 -9.03 -6.40 10.06
N SER A 17 -8.86 -7.70 9.79
CA SER A 17 -9.47 -8.78 10.59
C SER A 17 -9.00 -8.80 12.05
N GLN A 18 -7.81 -8.24 12.32
CA GLN A 18 -7.25 -8.07 13.67
C GLN A 18 -7.69 -6.76 14.34
N GLY A 19 -8.61 -6.00 13.73
CA GLY A 19 -9.07 -4.70 14.23
C GLY A 19 -8.03 -3.60 14.07
N LYS A 20 -7.03 -3.76 13.20
CA LYS A 20 -6.04 -2.72 12.88
C LYS A 20 -6.44 -2.02 11.59
N GLN A 21 -6.23 -0.71 11.53
CA GLN A 21 -6.44 0.04 10.30
C GLN A 21 -5.09 0.31 9.66
N VAL A 22 -4.91 -0.12 8.41
CA VAL A 22 -3.76 0.30 7.60
C VAL A 22 -4.01 1.73 7.13
N THR A 23 -3.11 2.64 7.49
CA THR A 23 -3.23 4.08 7.20
C THR A 23 -2.36 4.53 6.05
N LEU A 24 -1.27 3.80 5.80
CA LEU A 24 -0.28 4.11 4.79
C LEU A 24 0.53 2.83 4.48
N ILE A 25 0.92 2.69 3.22
CA ILE A 25 1.85 1.65 2.77
C ILE A 25 3.12 2.34 2.31
N ARG A 26 4.22 2.10 3.01
CA ARG A 26 5.54 2.52 2.53
C ARG A 26 6.08 1.43 1.63
N MET A 27 6.76 1.79 0.56
CA MET A 27 7.38 0.81 -0.31
C MET A 27 8.66 1.31 -0.93
N ASN A 28 9.46 0.36 -1.37
CA ASN A 28 10.67 0.67 -2.10
C ASN A 28 10.34 1.55 -3.33
N PRO A 29 11.13 2.61 -3.63
CA PRO A 29 10.85 3.52 -4.73
C PRO A 29 10.71 2.84 -6.10
N ASP A 30 11.52 1.82 -6.39
CA ASP A 30 11.46 1.11 -7.68
C ASP A 30 10.13 0.34 -7.82
N ILE A 31 9.64 -0.20 -6.71
CA ILE A 31 8.35 -0.90 -6.66
C ILE A 31 7.19 0.09 -6.78
N PHE A 32 7.29 1.24 -6.09
CA PHE A 32 6.30 2.31 -6.16
C PHE A 32 6.15 2.83 -7.59
N GLU A 33 7.27 3.14 -8.24
CA GLU A 33 7.29 3.62 -9.62
C GLU A 33 6.68 2.58 -10.56
N SER A 34 7.09 1.31 -10.44
CA SER A 34 6.54 0.25 -11.27
C SER A 34 5.03 0.03 -11.06
N LEU A 35 4.54 0.14 -9.83
CA LEU A 35 3.10 0.01 -9.52
C LEU A 35 2.27 1.19 -10.04
N THR A 36 2.84 2.40 -10.05
CA THR A 36 2.13 3.63 -10.43
C THR A 36 2.19 3.91 -11.93
N GLN A 37 3.16 3.33 -12.64
CA GLN A 37 3.26 3.36 -14.10
C GLN A 37 2.35 2.33 -14.78
N ASP A 38 2.15 1.17 -14.15
CA ASP A 38 1.19 0.18 -14.63
C ASP A 38 -0.23 0.71 -14.33
N GLU A 39 -1.05 0.97 -15.35
CA GLU A 39 -2.45 1.42 -15.22
C GLU A 39 -3.36 0.30 -14.62
N LEU A 40 -3.10 -0.06 -13.37
CA LEU A 40 -3.78 -1.13 -12.66
C LEU A 40 -5.07 -0.61 -12.02
N SER A 41 -6.18 -1.31 -12.18
CA SER A 41 -7.51 -0.88 -11.70
C SER A 41 -7.60 -0.65 -10.19
N ASN A 42 -6.67 -1.23 -9.41
CA ASN A 42 -6.63 -1.13 -7.96
C ASN A 42 -5.63 -0.08 -7.47
N VAL A 43 -4.89 0.56 -8.38
CA VAL A 43 -3.93 1.63 -8.11
C VAL A 43 -4.50 2.92 -8.68
N GLU A 44 -4.71 3.90 -7.81
CA GLU A 44 -5.17 5.23 -8.23
C GLU A 44 -4.05 6.24 -8.00
N THR A 45 -3.60 6.90 -9.06
CA THR A 45 -2.62 7.98 -9.01
C THR A 45 -3.32 9.30 -9.31
N THR A 46 -3.11 10.27 -8.43
CA THR A 46 -3.51 11.66 -8.61
C THR A 46 -2.27 12.54 -8.58
N ILE A 47 -2.40 13.81 -8.94
CA ILE A 47 -1.29 14.78 -9.00
C ILE A 47 -0.46 14.81 -7.70
N ASN A 48 -1.05 14.49 -6.55
CA ASN A 48 -0.40 14.59 -5.23
C ASN A 48 -0.44 13.30 -4.39
N ALA A 49 -1.06 12.22 -4.86
CA ALA A 49 -1.23 11.01 -4.04
C ALA A 49 -1.37 9.76 -4.91
N ALA A 50 -0.77 8.66 -4.46
CA ALA A 50 -1.03 7.32 -4.99
C ALA A 50 -1.71 6.49 -3.91
N THR A 51 -2.70 5.67 -4.29
CA THR A 51 -3.38 4.74 -3.39
C THR A 51 -3.46 3.36 -4.01
N VAL A 52 -3.51 2.31 -3.19
CA VAL A 52 -3.82 0.95 -3.60
C VAL A 52 -4.87 0.36 -2.67
N PHE A 53 -5.93 -0.21 -3.23
CA PHE A 53 -7.10 -0.67 -2.46
C PHE A 53 -7.66 0.42 -1.51
N GLY A 54 -7.58 1.69 -1.92
CA GLY A 54 -7.99 2.84 -1.12
C GLY A 54 -7.06 3.23 0.03
N VAL A 55 -5.90 2.56 0.17
CA VAL A 55 -4.87 2.91 1.17
C VAL A 55 -3.79 3.77 0.51
N PRO A 56 -3.42 4.93 1.10
CA PRO A 56 -2.31 5.74 0.60
C PRO A 56 -0.99 4.98 0.53
N MET A 57 -0.18 5.32 -0.47
CA MET A 57 1.15 4.76 -0.68
C MET A 57 2.21 5.86 -0.74
N GLU A 58 3.41 5.59 -0.20
CA GLU A 58 4.58 6.46 -0.38
C GLU A 58 5.85 5.64 -0.66
N ALA A 59 6.77 6.24 -1.41
CA ALA A 59 8.09 5.69 -1.64
C ALA A 59 9.02 6.00 -0.45
N ASP A 60 9.75 5.00 0.04
CA ASP A 60 10.74 5.13 1.12
C ASP A 60 11.99 4.28 0.80
N GLU A 61 13.14 4.93 0.66
CA GLU A 61 14.44 4.29 0.34
C GLU A 61 14.90 3.31 1.42
N ASN A 62 14.38 3.43 2.65
CA ASN A 62 14.75 2.55 3.77
C ASN A 62 13.93 1.25 3.79
N VAL A 63 12.93 1.13 2.92
CA VAL A 63 12.07 -0.05 2.83
C VAL A 63 12.57 -0.97 1.72
N GLU A 64 12.90 -2.22 2.08
CA GLU A 64 13.38 -3.22 1.12
C GLU A 64 12.30 -3.60 0.10
N LYS A 65 11.03 -3.69 0.54
CA LYS A 65 9.89 -4.06 -0.32
C LYS A 65 8.66 -3.20 -0.04
N TYR A 66 7.96 -3.47 1.07
CA TYR A 66 6.87 -2.65 1.55
C TYR A 66 6.67 -2.84 3.07
N GLU A 67 6.04 -1.87 3.71
CA GLU A 67 5.68 -1.86 5.12
C GLU A 67 4.26 -1.30 5.29
N PHE A 68 3.47 -1.93 6.17
CA PHE A 68 2.16 -1.43 6.56
C PHE A 68 2.25 -0.54 7.80
N ILE A 69 1.88 0.72 7.65
CA ILE A 69 1.75 1.65 8.77
C ILE A 69 0.32 1.55 9.32
N ILE A 70 0.21 1.02 10.53
CA ILE A 70 -1.07 0.75 11.19
C ILE A 70 -1.38 1.80 12.27
N SER A 71 -2.62 2.29 12.31
CA SER A 71 -3.15 2.93 13.50
C SER A 71 -3.87 1.88 14.36
N ARG A 72 -3.83 2.08 15.68
CA ARG A 72 -4.80 1.40 16.57
C ARG A 72 -6.12 2.18 16.50
N PRO A 73 -7.27 1.51 16.55
CA PRO A 73 -8.53 2.20 16.79
C PRO A 73 -8.39 3.03 18.08
N LEU A 74 -8.75 4.31 18.01
CA LEU A 74 -8.95 5.13 19.20
C LEU A 74 -10.18 4.55 19.91
N ASN A 75 -9.96 3.67 20.89
CA ASN A 75 -10.99 3.28 21.85
C ASN A 75 -11.43 4.49 22.66
#